data_AF-A0AAN4IKY1-F1
#
_entry.id   AF-A0AAN4IKY1-F1
#
_cell.length_a   1.000
_cell.length_b   1.000
_cell.length_c   1.000
_cell.angle_alpha   90.00
_cell.angle_beta   90.00
_cell.angle_gamma   90.00
#
_symmetry.space_group_name_H-M   'P 1'
#
loop_
_entity.id
_entity.type
_entity.pdbx_description
1 polymer ?
#
loop_
_entity_poly.entity_id
_entity_poly.type
_entity_poly.pdbx_seq_one_letter_code
_entity_poly.pdbx_strand_id
1 'polypeptide(L)'
;LEKELREISKAQDSLISMYAKKRNHAWFDFFRNLALLKAGEIFRCTYNTKNHGISFGEGCIYLDMDMILTGKLGTIYAPDGISMHVDRRNDSVNIENSAIIVNRSNHPALLEGLSFMHSKVDAHPYYDGLGKGVKKYFNFTPLHNYNHFCDFIEFNHPNIIMNTSQYTCSSW
;
A
#
# COMPACT_ATOMS: atom_id res chain seq x y z
N LEU A 1 4.51 21.09 17.14
CA LEU A 1 4.76 21.70 15.81
C LEU A 1 5.96 22.63 15.83
N GLU A 2 5.95 23.69 16.64
CA GLU A 2 7.08 24.64 16.70
C GLU A 2 8.41 23.98 17.09
N LYS A 3 8.38 23.02 18.02
CA LYS A 3 9.57 22.24 18.41
C LYS A 3 10.15 21.46 17.23
N GLU A 4 9.33 20.61 16.59
CA GLU A 4 9.73 19.82 15.42
C GLU A 4 10.31 20.71 14.31
N LEU A 5 9.66 21.85 14.02
CA LEU A 5 10.13 22.78 12.99
C LEU A 5 11.52 23.36 13.29
N ARG A 6 11.86 23.59 14.57
CA ARG A 6 13.19 24.07 14.96
C ARG A 6 14.26 22.98 14.86
N GLU A 7 13.88 21.71 14.97
CA GLU A 7 14.78 20.56 14.98
C GLU A 7 15.03 19.97 13.57
N ILE A 8 14.16 20.29 12.59
CA ILE A 8 14.37 19.88 11.19
C ILE A 8 15.57 20.63 10.60
N SER A 9 16.65 19.90 10.32
CA SER A 9 17.77 20.44 9.55
C SER A 9 17.36 20.71 8.09
N LYS A 10 17.90 21.75 7.44
CA LYS A 10 17.62 22.07 6.02
C LYS A 10 17.84 20.91 5.05
N ALA A 11 18.79 20.01 5.34
CA ALA A 11 19.04 18.82 4.52
C ALA A 11 17.98 17.72 4.68
N GLN A 12 17.04 17.86 5.63
CA GLN A 12 16.00 16.90 5.99
C GLN A 12 14.59 17.47 5.82
N ASP A 13 14.45 18.65 5.19
CA ASP A 13 13.16 19.29 4.94
C ASP A 13 12.44 18.63 3.74
N SER A 14 12.16 17.34 3.87
CA SER A 14 11.42 16.54 2.92
C SER A 14 10.85 15.31 3.61
N LEU A 15 9.57 15.05 3.37
CA LEU A 15 8.88 13.85 3.82
C LEU A 15 9.62 12.57 3.38
N ILE A 16 10.11 12.54 2.13
CA ILE A 16 10.84 11.41 1.58
C ILE A 16 12.16 11.21 2.34
N SER A 17 12.93 12.28 2.54
CA SER A 17 14.21 12.21 3.27
C SER A 17 14.03 11.77 4.72
N MET A 18 12.94 12.20 5.38
CA MET A 18 12.61 11.79 6.74
C MET A 18 12.34 10.28 6.81
N TYR A 19 11.51 9.74 5.91
CA TYR A 19 11.22 8.31 5.87
C TYR A 19 12.40 7.45 5.38
N ALA A 20 13.24 7.95 4.47
CA ALA A 20 14.46 7.27 4.00
C ALA A 20 15.47 6.98 5.11
N LYS A 21 15.44 7.77 6.20
CA LYS A 21 16.32 7.57 7.36
C LYS A 21 15.76 6.63 8.42
N LYS A 22 14.47 6.29 8.37
CA LYS A 22 13.89 5.33 9.32
C LYS A 22 14.47 3.93 9.11
N ARG A 23 14.50 3.12 10.16
CA ARG A 23 15.01 1.74 10.20
C ARG A 23 14.01 0.78 10.87
N ASN A 24 12.74 1.04 10.65
CA ASN A 24 11.61 0.25 11.14
C ASN A 24 10.57 0.09 10.02
N HIS A 25 9.44 -0.53 10.31
CA HIS A 25 8.40 -0.83 9.33
C HIS A 25 7.87 0.37 8.56
N ALA A 26 7.79 1.52 9.23
CA ALA A 26 7.35 2.75 8.60
C ALA A 26 8.24 3.19 7.41
N TRP A 27 9.51 2.76 7.37
CA TRP A 27 10.38 2.96 6.21
C TRP A 27 9.83 2.24 4.98
N PHE A 28 9.66 0.92 5.05
CA PHE A 28 9.22 0.14 3.89
C PHE A 28 7.75 0.38 3.55
N ASP A 29 6.88 0.67 4.52
CA ASP A 29 5.49 1.04 4.27
C ASP A 29 5.39 2.30 3.40
N PHE A 30 6.18 3.33 3.74
CA PHE A 30 6.19 4.59 3.00
C PHE A 30 6.63 4.39 1.55
N PHE A 31 7.74 3.68 1.34
CA PHE A 31 8.25 3.43 -0.01
C PHE A 31 7.40 2.43 -0.80
N ARG A 32 6.71 1.50 -0.15
CA ARG A 32 5.70 0.62 -0.79
C ARG A 32 4.59 1.45 -1.43
N ASN A 33 4.02 2.40 -0.69
CA ASN A 33 2.96 3.27 -1.21
C ASN A 33 3.45 4.11 -2.41
N LEU A 34 4.66 4.69 -2.32
CA LEU A 34 5.24 5.46 -3.43
C LEU A 34 5.56 4.58 -4.66
N ALA A 35 6.04 3.36 -4.43
CA ALA A 35 6.29 2.40 -5.50
C ALA A 35 4.99 2.01 -6.21
N LEU A 36 3.89 1.84 -5.47
CA LEU A 36 2.56 1.56 -6.04
C LEU A 36 1.93 2.78 -6.72
N LEU A 37 2.24 4.00 -6.28
CA LEU A 37 1.90 5.20 -7.06
C LEU A 37 2.63 5.23 -8.40
N LYS A 38 3.89 4.77 -8.47
CA LYS A 38 4.55 4.57 -9.76
C LYS A 38 4.00 3.38 -10.53
N ALA A 39 3.64 2.30 -9.85
CA ALA A 39 3.15 1.05 -10.42
C ALA A 39 4.04 0.59 -11.60
N GLY A 40 3.47 0.31 -12.77
CA GLY A 40 4.21 -0.12 -13.97
C GLY A 40 5.35 0.83 -14.35
N GLU A 41 5.24 2.13 -14.09
CA GLU A 41 6.28 3.12 -14.40
C GLU A 41 7.60 2.83 -13.68
N ILE A 42 7.57 2.18 -12.50
CA ILE A 42 8.80 1.87 -11.77
C ILE A 42 9.72 0.96 -12.58
N PHE A 43 9.15 0.05 -13.37
CA PHE A 43 9.90 -0.86 -14.23
C PHE A 43 10.43 -0.12 -15.47
N ARG A 44 9.65 0.78 -16.06
CA ARG A 44 10.08 1.60 -17.20
C ARG A 44 11.25 2.52 -16.87
N CYS A 45 11.30 3.05 -15.65
CA CYS A 45 12.40 3.91 -15.18
C CYS A 45 13.71 3.16 -14.91
N THR A 46 13.73 1.83 -15.05
CA THR A 46 14.98 1.05 -14.96
C THR A 46 15.52 0.79 -16.37
N TYR A 47 16.86 0.84 -16.53
CA TYR A 47 17.55 0.53 -17.80
C TYR A 47 17.44 -0.96 -18.22
N ASN A 48 16.40 -1.66 -17.76
CA ASN A 48 16.21 -3.06 -18.06
C ASN A 48 15.48 -3.19 -19.40
N THR A 49 16.23 -3.57 -20.43
CA THR A 49 15.74 -3.68 -21.81
C THR A 49 14.69 -4.77 -22.02
N LYS A 50 14.36 -5.57 -20.99
CA LYS A 50 13.33 -6.62 -21.07
C LYS A 50 11.90 -6.16 -20.76
N ASN A 51 11.68 -4.88 -20.44
CA ASN A 51 10.38 -4.34 -20.04
C ASN A 51 9.44 -4.01 -21.21
N HIS A 52 9.57 -4.72 -22.34
CA HIS A 52 8.83 -4.47 -23.59
C HIS A 52 7.31 -4.64 -23.48
N GLY A 53 6.79 -5.14 -22.36
CA GLY A 53 5.37 -5.36 -22.12
C GLY A 53 4.66 -4.32 -21.26
N ILE A 54 5.36 -3.33 -20.69
CA ILE A 54 4.76 -2.38 -19.74
C ILE A 54 4.49 -1.03 -20.41
N SER A 55 3.22 -0.74 -20.62
CA SER A 55 2.70 0.53 -21.16
C SER A 55 2.68 1.64 -20.12
N PHE A 56 2.54 2.88 -20.59
CA PHE A 56 2.37 4.02 -19.68
C PHE A 56 1.07 3.88 -18.88
N GLY A 57 1.16 4.19 -17.58
CA GLY A 57 0.01 4.19 -16.68
C GLY A 57 -0.38 2.82 -16.14
N GLU A 58 0.34 1.75 -16.45
CA GLU A 58 -0.01 0.39 -16.02
C GLU A 58 0.01 0.20 -14.51
N GLY A 59 -0.82 -0.74 -14.06
CA GLY A 59 -0.98 -1.14 -12.67
C GLY A 59 0.20 -1.93 -12.09
N CYS A 60 0.01 -2.42 -10.87
CA CYS A 60 0.98 -3.23 -10.15
C CYS A 60 0.27 -4.11 -9.12
N ILE A 61 0.79 -5.32 -8.93
CA ILE A 61 0.40 -6.24 -7.85
C ILE A 61 1.60 -6.32 -6.91
N TYR A 62 1.47 -5.69 -5.75
CA TYR A 62 2.41 -5.85 -4.64
C TYR A 62 1.97 -7.03 -3.78
N LEU A 63 2.92 -7.89 -3.42
CA LEU A 63 2.74 -9.01 -2.50
C LEU A 63 3.92 -9.03 -1.52
N ASP A 64 3.64 -9.21 -0.24
CA ASP A 64 4.66 -9.56 0.76
C ASP A 64 5.29 -10.92 0.38
N MET A 65 6.54 -11.11 0.80
CA MET A 65 7.35 -12.27 0.42
C MET A 65 6.79 -13.61 0.90
N ASP A 66 5.91 -13.59 1.89
CA ASP A 66 5.27 -14.75 2.48
C ASP A 66 3.90 -15.07 1.84
N MET A 67 3.54 -14.38 0.76
CA MET A 67 2.42 -14.70 -0.14
C MET A 67 2.83 -15.76 -1.17
N ILE A 68 2.57 -17.03 -0.87
CA ILE A 68 3.08 -18.16 -1.67
C ILE A 68 2.19 -18.41 -2.88
N LEU A 69 2.75 -18.24 -4.08
CA LEU A 69 2.08 -18.55 -5.34
C LEU A 69 2.05 -20.06 -5.58
N THR A 70 0.87 -20.63 -5.74
CA THR A 70 0.66 -22.05 -6.07
C THR A 70 0.29 -22.28 -7.54
N GLY A 71 0.10 -21.19 -8.30
CA GLY A 71 -0.26 -21.23 -9.71
C GLY A 71 -0.28 -19.83 -10.35
N LYS A 72 -0.63 -19.76 -11.64
CA LYS A 72 -0.80 -18.47 -12.35
C LYS A 72 -2.00 -17.71 -11.77
N LEU A 73 -1.89 -16.38 -11.69
CA LEU A 73 -2.97 -15.53 -11.18
C LEU A 73 -4.07 -15.23 -12.21
N GLY A 74 -3.76 -15.32 -13.51
CA GLY A 74 -4.71 -14.94 -14.55
C GLY A 74 -5.09 -13.45 -14.46
N THR A 75 -6.32 -13.12 -14.88
CA THR A 75 -6.87 -11.77 -14.78
C THR A 75 -7.52 -11.55 -13.43
N ILE A 76 -7.15 -10.46 -12.75
CA ILE A 76 -7.69 -10.06 -11.45
C ILE A 76 -8.66 -8.91 -11.66
N TYR A 77 -9.82 -8.96 -10.99
CA TYR A 77 -10.82 -7.90 -10.96
C TYR A 77 -10.84 -7.28 -9.57
N ALA A 78 -10.77 -5.95 -9.51
CA ALA A 78 -10.74 -5.18 -8.26
C ALA A 78 -11.77 -4.02 -8.36
N PRO A 79 -12.45 -3.65 -7.27
CA PRO A 79 -13.40 -2.55 -7.27
C PRO A 79 -12.67 -1.24 -7.59
N ASP A 80 -13.12 -0.58 -8.66
CA ASP A 80 -12.48 0.58 -9.27
C ASP A 80 -10.97 0.40 -9.58
N GLY A 81 -10.51 -0.86 -9.66
CA GLY A 81 -9.13 -1.18 -9.91
C GLY A 81 -8.20 -1.11 -8.70
N ILE A 82 -8.70 -1.15 -7.46
CA ILE A 82 -7.88 -1.33 -6.25
C ILE A 82 -8.45 -2.40 -5.30
N SER A 83 -7.59 -3.31 -4.84
CA SER A 83 -7.91 -4.30 -3.80
C SER A 83 -6.71 -4.50 -2.88
N MET A 84 -6.94 -5.03 -1.68
CA MET A 84 -5.90 -5.20 -0.67
C MET A 84 -6.12 -6.43 0.19
N HIS A 85 -5.04 -6.95 0.78
CA HIS A 85 -5.17 -8.02 1.76
C HIS A 85 -6.09 -7.59 2.90
N VAL A 86 -6.93 -8.51 3.35
CA VAL A 86 -7.71 -8.36 4.58
C VAL A 86 -7.31 -9.51 5.50
N ASP A 87 -6.75 -9.17 6.65
CA ASP A 87 -6.40 -10.14 7.66
C ASP A 87 -7.60 -10.38 8.58
N ARG A 88 -7.90 -11.65 8.79
CA ARG A 88 -9.04 -12.13 9.57
C ARG A 88 -8.51 -13.06 10.64
N ARG A 89 -8.11 -12.48 11.78
CA ARG A 89 -7.59 -13.22 12.93
C ARG A 89 -8.51 -13.06 14.14
N ASN A 90 -8.96 -14.19 14.67
CA ASN A 90 -9.96 -14.28 15.73
C ASN A 90 -11.23 -13.49 15.34
N ASP A 91 -11.62 -12.52 16.15
CA ASP A 91 -12.77 -11.63 15.93
C ASP A 91 -12.38 -10.29 15.28
N SER A 92 -11.12 -10.14 14.84
CA SER A 92 -10.61 -8.92 14.22
C SER A 92 -10.50 -9.05 12.70
N VAL A 93 -11.01 -8.06 12.00
CA VAL A 93 -10.91 -7.92 10.54
C VAL A 93 -10.19 -6.62 10.26
N ASN A 94 -9.04 -6.67 9.58
CA ASN A 94 -8.24 -5.48 9.29
C ASN A 94 -7.83 -5.45 7.82
N ILE A 95 -7.91 -4.26 7.24
CA ILE A 95 -7.23 -3.95 5.98
C ILE A 95 -5.73 -4.03 6.22
N GLU A 96 -5.03 -4.82 5.43
CA GLU A 96 -3.58 -4.98 5.49
C GLU A 96 -2.88 -4.51 4.22
N ASN A 97 -1.61 -4.11 4.36
CA ASN A 97 -0.79 -3.66 3.25
C ASN A 97 0.09 -4.77 2.66
N SER A 98 -0.12 -6.03 3.07
CA SER A 98 0.66 -7.20 2.64
C SER A 98 0.35 -7.66 1.22
N ALA A 99 -0.81 -7.31 0.68
CA ALA A 99 -1.06 -7.38 -0.76
C ALA A 99 -1.80 -6.11 -1.16
N ILE A 100 -1.34 -5.45 -2.21
CA ILE A 100 -2.01 -4.25 -2.75
C ILE A 100 -1.98 -4.35 -4.27
N ILE A 101 -3.16 -4.30 -4.87
CA ILE A 101 -3.34 -4.39 -6.31
C ILE A 101 -3.89 -3.07 -6.77
N VAL A 102 -3.27 -2.48 -7.78
CA VAL A 102 -3.79 -1.31 -8.48
C VAL A 102 -3.78 -1.59 -9.98
N ASN A 103 -4.83 -1.20 -10.69
CA ASN A 103 -4.91 -1.38 -12.14
C ASN A 103 -4.19 -0.27 -12.93
N ARG A 104 -3.81 0.81 -12.26
CA ARG A 104 -3.17 1.98 -12.87
C ARG A 104 -2.18 2.65 -11.92
N SER A 105 -1.13 3.26 -12.49
CA SER A 105 -0.28 4.20 -11.76
C SER A 105 -1.09 5.39 -11.24
N ASN A 106 -0.60 6.04 -10.18
CA ASN A 106 -1.26 7.16 -9.53
C ASN A 106 -2.73 6.88 -9.17
N HIS A 107 -3.03 5.66 -8.70
CA HIS A 107 -4.39 5.29 -8.33
C HIS A 107 -4.97 6.31 -7.32
N PRO A 108 -6.17 6.87 -7.55
CA PRO A 108 -6.71 7.96 -6.73
C PRO A 108 -6.78 7.66 -5.23
N ALA A 109 -7.11 6.43 -4.85
CA ALA A 109 -7.11 6.02 -3.44
C ALA A 109 -5.73 6.16 -2.75
N LEU A 110 -4.64 5.89 -3.48
CA LEU A 110 -3.27 6.07 -2.97
C LEU A 110 -2.86 7.55 -2.97
N LEU A 111 -3.37 8.35 -3.92
CA LEU A 111 -3.17 9.81 -3.92
C LEU A 111 -3.87 10.47 -2.72
N GLU A 112 -5.07 10.01 -2.35
CA GLU A 112 -5.75 10.45 -1.12
C GLU A 112 -4.93 10.11 0.12
N GLY A 113 -4.34 8.92 0.16
CA GLY A 113 -3.40 8.52 1.20
C GLY A 113 -2.17 9.44 1.27
N LEU A 114 -1.55 9.72 0.12
CA LEU A 114 -0.44 10.67 0.03
C LEU A 114 -0.84 12.08 0.49
N SER A 115 -2.06 12.52 0.17
CA SER A 115 -2.60 13.80 0.64
C SER A 115 -2.65 13.85 2.17
N PHE A 116 -3.06 12.77 2.85
CA PHE A 116 -2.99 12.71 4.31
C PHE A 116 -1.56 12.77 4.84
N MET A 117 -0.62 12.07 4.18
CA MET A 117 0.80 12.10 4.55
C MET A 117 1.41 13.50 4.39
N HIS A 118 0.90 14.32 3.47
CA HIS A 118 1.33 15.72 3.30
C HIS A 118 0.68 16.68 4.30
N SER A 119 -0.54 16.40 4.78
CA SER A 119 -1.30 17.34 5.61
C SER A 119 -1.22 17.06 7.12
N LYS A 120 -1.03 15.80 7.52
CA LYS A 120 -1.05 15.37 8.92
C LYS A 120 0.38 15.16 9.43
N VAL A 121 0.71 15.82 10.53
CA VAL A 121 2.09 15.88 11.08
C VAL A 121 2.59 14.53 11.57
N ASP A 122 1.73 13.76 12.23
CA ASP A 122 1.99 12.43 12.79
C ASP A 122 1.40 11.32 11.90
N ALA A 123 1.34 11.55 10.59
CA ALA A 123 0.78 10.57 9.65
C ALA A 123 1.64 9.31 9.59
N HIS A 124 1.00 8.14 9.68
CA HIS A 124 1.64 6.83 9.50
C HIS A 124 1.36 6.29 8.10
N PRO A 125 2.36 5.78 7.35
CA PRO A 125 2.18 5.35 5.96
C PRO A 125 1.15 4.21 5.78
N TYR A 126 1.10 3.26 6.71
CA TYR A 126 0.04 2.25 6.75
C TYR A 126 -1.34 2.85 7.09
N TYR A 127 -1.52 3.42 8.29
CA TYR A 127 -2.85 3.87 8.75
C TYR A 127 -3.42 5.04 7.94
N ASP A 128 -2.61 6.05 7.65
CA ASP A 128 -3.04 7.26 6.94
C ASP A 128 -2.79 7.14 5.43
N GLY A 129 -1.58 6.74 5.05
CA GLY A 129 -1.14 6.66 3.65
C GLY A 129 -1.80 5.55 2.82
N LEU A 130 -2.37 4.53 3.46
CA LEU A 130 -3.17 3.50 2.81
C LEU A 130 -4.58 3.45 3.39
N GLY A 131 -4.70 3.16 4.70
CA GLY A 131 -5.97 2.89 5.37
C GLY A 131 -6.98 4.04 5.23
N LYS A 132 -6.60 5.26 5.62
CA LYS A 132 -7.47 6.44 5.47
C LYS A 132 -7.62 6.88 4.02
N GLY A 133 -6.58 6.76 3.20
CA GLY A 133 -6.66 7.07 1.77
C GLY A 133 -7.77 6.29 1.07
N VAL A 134 -7.78 4.96 1.25
CA VAL A 134 -8.78 4.07 0.65
C VAL A 134 -10.17 4.26 1.26
N LYS A 135 -10.25 4.43 2.59
CA LYS A 135 -11.52 4.78 3.25
C LYS A 135 -12.11 6.07 2.70
N LYS A 136 -11.31 7.14 2.56
CA LYS A 136 -11.75 8.42 2.01
C LYS A 136 -12.20 8.27 0.55
N TYR A 137 -11.44 7.55 -0.26
CA TYR A 137 -11.75 7.36 -1.68
C TYR A 137 -13.12 6.69 -1.90
N PHE A 138 -13.42 5.67 -1.11
CA PHE A 138 -14.71 4.97 -1.16
C PHE A 138 -15.78 5.58 -0.26
N ASN A 139 -15.58 6.82 0.22
CA ASN A 139 -16.51 7.53 1.11
C ASN A 139 -16.90 6.75 2.38
N PHE A 140 -16.01 5.89 2.87
CA PHE A 140 -16.20 5.19 4.14
C PHE A 140 -16.18 6.20 5.29
N THR A 141 -17.16 6.09 6.17
CA THR A 141 -17.31 6.89 7.39
C THR A 141 -17.61 5.98 8.57
N PRO A 142 -17.50 6.46 9.82
CA PRO A 142 -17.85 5.66 11.01
C PRO A 142 -19.31 5.15 11.05
N LEU A 143 -20.19 5.65 10.18
CA LEU A 143 -21.57 5.17 10.04
C LEU A 143 -21.68 3.89 9.21
N HIS A 144 -20.63 3.52 8.47
CA HIS A 144 -20.60 2.33 7.65
C HIS A 144 -20.10 1.11 8.44
N ASN A 145 -20.54 -0.08 8.05
CA ASN A 145 -20.05 -1.34 8.60
C ASN A 145 -18.63 -1.62 8.10
N TYR A 146 -17.64 -1.64 9.00
CA TYR A 146 -16.25 -1.85 8.63
C TYR A 146 -15.98 -3.25 8.06
N ASN A 147 -16.60 -4.29 8.60
CA ASN A 147 -16.43 -5.65 8.07
C ASN A 147 -16.94 -5.76 6.63
N HIS A 148 -18.08 -5.13 6.34
CA HIS A 148 -18.60 -5.09 4.97
C HIS A 148 -17.68 -4.31 4.03
N PHE A 149 -17.05 -3.23 4.52
CA PHE A 149 -16.03 -2.51 3.73
C PHE A 149 -14.79 -3.36 3.47
N CYS A 150 -14.35 -4.15 4.46
CA CYS A 150 -13.27 -5.12 4.30
C CYS A 150 -13.64 -6.18 3.26
N ASP A 151 -14.84 -6.77 3.32
CA ASP A 151 -15.32 -7.73 2.32
C ASP A 151 -15.33 -7.14 0.90
N PHE A 152 -15.72 -5.86 0.76
CA PHE A 152 -15.74 -5.15 -0.51
C PHE A 152 -14.35 -4.95 -1.12
N ILE A 153 -13.35 -4.62 -0.30
CA ILE A 153 -12.00 -4.26 -0.77
C ILE A 153 -11.02 -5.44 -0.79
N GLU A 154 -11.44 -6.60 -0.26
CA GLU A 154 -10.59 -7.78 -0.07
C GLU A 154 -10.03 -8.30 -1.39
N PHE A 155 -8.70 -8.42 -1.42
CA PHE A 155 -8.00 -9.24 -2.36
C PHE A 155 -7.88 -10.66 -1.79
N ASN A 156 -8.55 -11.60 -2.45
CA ASN A 156 -8.38 -13.02 -2.21
C ASN A 156 -8.15 -13.73 -3.54
N HIS A 157 -7.30 -14.76 -3.56
CA HIS A 157 -6.99 -15.50 -4.78
C HIS A 157 -6.67 -16.98 -4.46
N PRO A 158 -7.29 -17.96 -5.16
CA PRO A 158 -7.11 -19.38 -4.85
C PRO A 158 -5.67 -19.88 -5.04
N ASN A 159 -4.91 -19.24 -5.92
CA ASN A 159 -3.52 -19.59 -6.18
C ASN A 159 -2.51 -18.83 -5.31
N ILE A 160 -2.94 -18.23 -4.20
CA ILE A 160 -2.07 -17.55 -3.24
C ILE A 160 -2.38 -18.08 -1.84
N ILE A 161 -1.40 -18.71 -1.19
CA ILE A 161 -1.45 -18.98 0.25
C ILE A 161 -0.95 -17.72 0.96
N MET A 162 -1.85 -17.01 1.63
CA MET A 162 -1.58 -15.69 2.17
C MET A 162 -0.88 -15.72 3.54
N ASN A 163 0.01 -14.74 3.76
CA ASN A 163 0.59 -14.43 5.06
C ASN A 163 1.18 -15.66 5.77
N THR A 164 2.06 -16.40 5.10
CA THR A 164 2.62 -17.65 5.67
C THR A 164 3.57 -17.40 6.86
N SER A 165 3.99 -16.16 7.09
CA SER A 165 4.73 -15.78 8.31
C SER A 165 3.90 -16.00 9.59
N GLN A 166 2.57 -16.05 9.51
CA GLN A 166 1.71 -16.37 10.64
C GLN A 166 1.99 -17.76 11.26
N TYR A 167 2.56 -18.68 10.49
CA TYR A 167 2.94 -20.02 10.94
C TYR A 167 4.35 -20.09 11.54
N THR A 168 5.11 -18.99 11.48
CA THR A 168 6.48 -18.88 12.00
C THR A 168 6.61 -17.63 12.86
N CYS A 169 7.16 -16.55 12.32
CA CYS A 169 7.26 -15.26 12.98
C CYS A 169 7.26 -14.13 11.94
N SER A 170 6.90 -12.92 12.41
CA SER A 170 7.14 -11.68 11.65
C SER A 170 8.63 -11.53 11.36
N SER A 171 8.95 -10.97 10.19
CA SER A 171 10.32 -10.67 9.79
C SER A 171 10.81 -9.28 10.24
N TRP A 172 9.97 -8.53 10.95
CA TRP A 172 10.22 -7.18 11.47
C TRP A 172 9.59 -6.97 12.84
#